data_AF-A0A970L730-F1
#
_entry.id   AF-A0A970L730-F1
#
_cell.length_a   1.000
_cell.length_b   1.000
_cell.length_c   1.000
_cell.angle_alpha   90.00
_cell.angle_beta   90.00
_cell.angle_gamma   90.00
#
_symmetry.space_group_name_H-M   'P 1'
#
loop_
_entity.id
_entity.type
_entity.pdbx_description
1 polymer ?
#
loop_
_entity_poly.entity_id
_entity_poly.type
_entity_poly.pdbx_seq_one_letter_code
_entity_poly.pdbx_strand_id
1 'polypeptide(L)' 'TMKVLIDRKENEFYTGRTEHDSPEVDQEILVSVKYDLTPGNFYDIRISRSAEFDLIGIPV' A
#
# COMPACT_ATOMS: atom_id res chain seq x y z
N THR A 1 -2.12 11.49 5.79
CA THR A 1 -1.53 10.19 5.45
C THR A 1 -2.50 9.12 5.91
N MET A 2 -2.33 7.89 5.44
CA MET A 2 -3.14 6.75 5.88
C MET A 2 -2.21 5.69 6.42
N LYS A 3 -2.63 5.00 7.48
CA LYS A 3 -1.89 3.88 8.02
C LYS A 3 -2.17 2.65 7.17
N VAL A 4 -1.15 2.14 6.50
CA VAL A 4 -1.25 1.04 5.54
C VAL A 4 -0.44 -0.14 6.04
N LEU A 5 -1.09 -1.29 6.16
CA LEU A 5 -0.42 -2.57 6.36
C LEU A 5 0.15 -3.04 5.03
N ILE A 6 1.44 -3.35 4.98
CA ILE A 6 2.03 -3.98 3.81
C ILE A 6 1.78 -5.49 3.90
N ASP A 7 1.02 -6.05 2.96
CA ASP A 7 0.69 -7.48 2.95
C ASP A 7 1.78 -8.29 2.25
N ARG A 8 2.23 -7.85 1.06
CA ARG A 8 3.22 -8.57 0.26
C ARG A 8 3.96 -7.68 -0.72
N LYS A 9 5.04 -8.22 -1.29
CA LYS A 9 5.82 -7.62 -2.38
C LYS A 9 5.52 -8.36 -3.67
N GLU A 10 5.05 -7.64 -4.68
CA GLU A 10 4.80 -8.16 -6.03
C GLU A 10 5.54 -7.33 -7.07
N ASN A 11 6.50 -7.95 -7.76
CA ASN A 11 7.31 -7.29 -8.80
C ASN A 11 7.99 -6.01 -8.27
N GLU A 12 7.60 -4.85 -8.81
CA GLU A 12 8.15 -3.53 -8.51
C GLU A 12 7.34 -2.74 -7.47
N PHE A 13 6.30 -3.36 -6.89
CA PHE A 13 5.43 -2.73 -5.90
C PHE A 13 5.19 -3.64 -4.68
N TYR A 14 4.97 -3.01 -3.54
CA TYR A 14 4.34 -3.59 -2.37
C TYR A 14 2.83 -3.38 -2.49
N THR A 15 2.06 -4.39 -2.15
CA THR A 15 0.61 -4.27 -1.98
C THR A 15 0.32 -4.12 -0.50
N GLY A 16 -0.61 -3.23 -0.19
CA GLY A 16 -1.04 -3.00 1.16
C GLY A 16 -2.48 -2.52 1.21
N ARG A 17 -3.03 -2.53 2.41
CA ARG A 17 -4.41 -2.13 2.71
C ARG A 17 -4.44 -1.22 3.91
N THR A 18 -5.46 -0.37 4.02
CA THR A 18 -5.64 0.43 5.24
C THR A 18 -6.15 -0.45 6.38
N GLU A 19 -6.09 0.06 7.61
CA GLU A 19 -6.65 -0.65 8.78
C GLU A 19 -8.18 -0.85 8.72
N HIS A 20 -8.87 -0.18 7.78
CA HIS A 20 -10.31 -0.24 7.62
C HIS A 20 -10.76 -1.18 6.48
N ASP A 21 -9.82 -1.64 5.65
CA ASP A 21 -10.10 -2.43 4.45
C ASP A 21 -10.14 -3.93 4.75
N SER A 22 -11.11 -4.60 4.14
CA SER A 22 -11.31 -6.04 4.18
C SER A 22 -10.35 -6.75 3.20
N PRO A 23 -9.76 -7.91 3.58
CA PRO A 23 -8.67 -8.55 2.84
C PRO A 23 -8.91 -8.95 1.37
N GLU A 24 -10.16 -9.00 0.89
CA GLU A 24 -10.52 -9.62 -0.39
C GLU A 24 -11.50 -8.81 -1.26
N VAL A 25 -11.91 -7.62 -0.81
CA VAL A 25 -12.95 -6.82 -1.50
C VAL A 25 -12.49 -5.38 -1.80
N ASP A 26 -11.52 -4.88 -1.05
CA ASP A 26 -11.16 -3.47 -1.08
C ASP A 26 -9.95 -3.14 -1.98
N GLN A 27 -9.78 -1.85 -2.22
CA GLN A 27 -8.82 -1.28 -3.16
C GLN A 27 -7.38 -1.47 -2.67
N GLU A 28 -6.50 -2.00 -3.52
CA GLU A 28 -5.08 -2.20 -3.17
C GLU A 28 -4.29 -0.88 -3.21
N ILE A 29 -3.43 -0.69 -2.19
CA ILE A 29 -2.48 0.41 -2.13
C ILE A 29 -1.12 -0.10 -2.60
N LEU A 30 -0.68 0.39 -3.75
CA LEU A 30 0.60 0.10 -4.38
C LEU A 30 1.67 1.08 -3.89
N VAL A 31 2.75 0.55 -3.33
CA VAL A 31 3.90 1.33 -2.89
C VAL A 31 5.17 0.83 -3.57
N SER A 32 5.94 1.70 -4.21
CA SER A 32 7.11 1.25 -4.99
C SER A 32 8.17 0.55 -4.12
N VAL A 33 8.78 -0.52 -4.64
CA VAL A 33 9.84 -1.28 -3.94
C VAL A 33 11.16 -0.53 -3.78
N LYS A 34 11.25 0.70 -4.30
CA LYS A 34 12.36 1.62 -4.04
C LYS A 34 12.43 2.05 -2.57
N TYR A 35 11.35 1.87 -1.82
CA TYR A 35 11.28 2.10 -0.38
C TYR A 35 11.52 0.78 0.35
N ASP A 36 12.31 0.80 1.42
CA ASP A 36 12.63 -0.42 2.18
C ASP A 36 11.49 -0.73 3.18
N LEU A 37 10.44 -1.38 2.67
CA LEU A 37 9.27 -1.75 3.45
C LEU A 37 9.26 -3.25 3.73
N THR A 38 8.80 -3.61 4.93
CA THR A 38 8.70 -5.01 5.37
C THR A 38 7.23 -5.42 5.43
N PRO A 39 6.81 -6.50 4.73
CA PRO A 39 5.48 -7.07 4.88
C PRO A 39 5.16 -7.45 6.33
N GLY A 40 3.92 -7.23 6.75
CA GLY A 40 3.45 -7.42 8.12
C GLY A 40 3.58 -6.18 9.03
N ASN A 41 4.21 -5.11 8.54
CA ASN A 41 4.33 -3.85 9.27
C ASN A 41 3.40 -2.76 8.69
N PHE A 42 3.01 -1.84 9.58
CA PHE A 42 2.25 -0.65 9.21
C PHE A 42 3.19 0.51 8.92
N TYR A 43 2.86 1.27 7.87
CA TYR A 43 3.55 2.49 7.49
C TYR A 43 2.56 3.61 7.20
N ASP A 44 2.96 4.84 7.46
CA ASP A 44 2.22 6.02 7.03
C ASP A 44 2.46 6.25 5.55
N ILE A 45 1.40 6.10 4.75
CA ILE A 45 1.43 6.26 3.30
C ILE A 45 0.60 7.48 2.92
N ARG A 46 1.20 8.37 2.12
CA ARG A 46 0.49 9.45 1.43
C ARG A 46 0.08 8.96 0.05
N ILE A 47 -1.22 8.89 -0.22
CA ILE A 47 -1.72 8.62 -1.56
C ILE A 47 -1.31 9.78 -2.47
N SER A 48 -0.57 9.47 -3.53
CA SER A 48 -0.07 10.44 -4.49
C SER A 48 -0.86 10.44 -5.79
N ARG A 49 -1.40 9.29 -6.21
CA ARG A 49 -2.20 9.11 -7.42
C ARG A 49 -3.19 7.96 -7.24
N SER A 50 -4.24 7.97 -8.05
CA SER A 50 -5.16 6.85 -8.22
C SER A 50 -5.10 6.36 -9.67
N ALA A 51 -4.98 5.05 -9.87
CA ALA A 51 -5.27 4.38 -11.14
C ALA A 51 -6.73 3.88 -11.12
N GLU A 52 -7.22 3.27 -12.20
CA GLU A 52 -8.63 2.86 -12.33
C GLU A 52 -9.11 1.94 -11.19
N PHE A 53 -8.24 1.07 -10.66
CA PHE A 53 -8.58 0.13 -9.59
C PHE A 53 -7.59 0.14 -8.41
N ASP A 54 -6.54 0.98 -8.45
CA ASP A 54 -5.44 0.95 -7.48
C ASP A 54 -5.10 2.35 -6.96
N LEU A 55 -4.60 2.43 -5.72
CA LEU A 55 -4.05 3.66 -5.17
C LEU A 55 -2.52 3.59 -5.15
N ILE A 56 -1.85 4.62 -5.66
CA ILE A 56 -0.39 4.71 -5.61
C ILE A 56 0.01 5.59 -4.43
N GLY A 57 0.71 4.99 -3.48
CA GLY A 57 1.17 5.60 -2.24
C GLY A 57 2.67 5.86 -2.21
N ILE A 58 3.08 6.87 -1.44
CA ILE A 58 4.46 7.07 -1.02
C ILE A 58 4.55 7.07 0.51
N PRO A 59 5.50 6.34 1.12
CA PRO A 59 5.73 6.42 2.56
C PRO A 59 6.25 7.81 2.94
N VAL A 60 5.89 8.24 4.14
CA VAL A 60 6.22 9.56 4.70
C VAL A 60 7.16 9.43 5.90
#